data_AF-A0A382YPT5-F1
#
_entry.id   AF-A0A382YPT5-F1
#
_cell.length_a   1.000
_cell.length_b   1.000
_cell.length_c   1.000
_cell.angle_alpha   90.00
_cell.angle_beta   90.00
_cell.angle_gamma   90.00
#
_symmetry.space_group_name_H-M   'P 1'
#
loop_
_entity.id
_entity.type
_entity.pdbx_description
1 polymer ?
#
loop_
_entity_poly.entity_id
_entity_poly.type
_entity_poly.pdbx_seq_one_letter_code
_entity_poly.pdbx_strand_id
1 'polypeptide(L)'
;MSPLHRLLLAVLAIAWLPFLQAAKSPNFVVIFCDDMGYGDLGCYGHPTIKTPNLDRMAAEGVKFTQFYSASSVCTPSRAGLLTGRLPVRSGMCSDKRRVLFPNSAGGLPQSEITLAEGLKTKGYATAAIGKWHLGHLPQYLPTNNGFDTYFGIPYSNDMDRLASAPKYRESLFKPKVEYFNVPLLRDTKIIERPAVQTTITRRYTEEAVKYIKVNKAKSFFVYLAHSLPHVPLFTSASFRGV
;
A
#
# COMPACT_ATOMS: atom_id res chain seq x y z
N MET A 1 -23.99 -21.11 56.59
CA MET A 1 -22.71 -20.54 56.11
C MET A 1 -22.68 -19.06 56.47
N SER A 2 -21.66 -18.60 57.18
CA SER A 2 -21.57 -17.20 57.60
C SER A 2 -21.41 -16.26 56.37
N PRO A 3 -21.84 -14.99 56.46
CA PRO A 3 -21.67 -14.01 55.38
C PRO A 3 -20.21 -13.88 54.91
N LEU A 4 -19.25 -14.16 55.80
CA LEU A 4 -17.81 -14.20 55.49
C LEU A 4 -17.43 -15.30 54.48
N HIS A 5 -18.08 -16.48 54.56
CA HIS A 5 -17.81 -17.59 53.64
C HIS A 5 -18.35 -17.31 52.23
N ARG A 6 -19.46 -16.56 52.11
CA ARG A 6 -20.01 -16.16 50.82
C ARG A 6 -19.13 -15.11 50.13
N LEU A 7 -18.52 -14.20 50.91
CA LEU A 7 -17.60 -13.19 50.40
C LEU A 7 -16.28 -13.81 49.91
N LEU A 8 -15.71 -14.76 50.66
CA LEU A 8 -14.50 -15.49 50.26
C LEU A 8 -14.68 -16.33 48.99
N LEU A 9 -15.83 -16.99 48.83
CA LEU A 9 -16.16 -17.72 47.60
C LEU A 9 -16.37 -16.80 46.39
N ALA A 10 -16.92 -15.59 46.59
CA ALA A 10 -17.07 -14.60 45.53
C ALA A 10 -15.72 -14.01 45.08
N VAL A 11 -14.80 -13.76 46.02
CA VAL A 11 -13.44 -13.25 45.70
C VAL A 11 -12.61 -14.33 44.98
N LEU A 12 -12.72 -15.59 45.40
CA LEU A 12 -12.05 -16.72 44.71
C LEU A 12 -12.63 -16.98 43.32
N ALA A 13 -13.93 -16.76 43.10
CA ALA A 13 -14.56 -16.86 41.77
C ALA A 13 -14.10 -15.75 40.81
N ILE A 14 -13.82 -14.53 41.30
CA ILE A 14 -13.27 -13.44 40.49
C ILE A 14 -11.81 -13.71 40.10
N ALA A 15 -11.03 -14.35 40.97
CA ALA A 15 -9.63 -14.74 40.70
C ALA A 15 -9.49 -15.89 39.68
N TRP A 16 -10.59 -16.59 39.37
CA TRP A 16 -10.64 -17.73 38.45
C TRP A 16 -11.45 -17.46 37.17
N LEU A 17 -11.82 -16.19 36.90
CA LEU A 17 -12.21 -15.84 35.55
C LEU A 17 -11.00 -16.10 34.65
N PRO A 18 -11.06 -17.08 33.72
CA PRO A 18 -10.04 -17.16 32.72
C PRO A 18 -10.03 -15.79 32.06
N PHE A 19 -8.87 -15.12 32.03
CA PHE A 19 -8.65 -14.05 31.09
C PHE A 19 -8.93 -14.68 29.74
N LEU A 20 -10.16 -14.52 29.24
CA LEU A 20 -10.53 -14.81 27.87
C LEU A 20 -9.60 -13.95 27.05
N GLN A 21 -8.48 -14.55 26.63
CA GLN A 21 -7.55 -13.90 25.74
C GLN A 21 -8.32 -13.72 24.45
N ALA A 22 -8.90 -12.52 24.30
CA ALA A 22 -9.68 -12.17 23.14
C ALA A 22 -8.90 -12.62 21.90
N ALA A 23 -9.53 -13.42 21.06
CA ALA A 23 -8.89 -13.96 19.87
C ALA A 23 -8.24 -12.78 19.13
N LYS A 24 -6.91 -12.84 18.99
CA LYS A 24 -6.16 -11.71 18.43
C LYS A 24 -6.70 -11.49 17.01
N SER A 25 -7.14 -10.26 16.74
CA SER A 25 -7.61 -9.93 15.40
C SER A 25 -6.48 -10.16 14.39
N PRO A 26 -6.79 -10.62 13.17
CA PRO A 26 -5.77 -10.89 12.17
C PRO A 26 -5.00 -9.62 11.81
N ASN A 27 -3.78 -9.78 11.31
CA ASN A 27 -3.06 -8.68 10.68
C ASN A 27 -3.38 -8.67 9.19
N PHE A 28 -3.52 -7.49 8.61
CA PHE A 28 -3.75 -7.32 7.17
C PHE A 28 -2.48 -6.80 6.50
N VAL A 29 -2.01 -7.48 5.46
CA VAL A 29 -0.95 -7.00 4.57
C VAL A 29 -1.48 -7.07 3.14
N VAL A 30 -1.76 -5.92 2.55
CA VAL A 30 -2.22 -5.80 1.16
C VAL A 30 -1.02 -5.39 0.32
N ILE A 31 -0.50 -6.33 -0.48
CA ILE A 31 0.53 -6.05 -1.48
C ILE A 31 -0.17 -5.67 -2.78
N PHE A 32 0.06 -4.44 -3.25
CA PHE A 32 -0.60 -3.89 -4.43
C PHE A 32 0.44 -3.45 -5.46
N CYS A 33 0.62 -4.28 -6.50
CA CYS A 33 1.51 -4.01 -7.62
C CYS A 33 0.92 -2.98 -8.60
N ASP A 34 1.78 -2.40 -9.43
CA ASP A 34 1.42 -1.32 -10.35
C ASP A 34 1.72 -1.77 -11.78
N ASP A 35 0.70 -1.82 -12.64
CA ASP A 35 0.76 -2.28 -14.04
C ASP A 35 1.19 -3.75 -14.24
N MET A 36 0.98 -4.61 -13.24
CA MET A 36 1.19 -6.06 -13.39
C MET A 36 0.00 -6.71 -14.12
N GLY A 37 0.28 -7.43 -15.20
CA GLY A 37 -0.69 -8.17 -15.99
C GLY A 37 -1.03 -9.54 -15.39
N TYR A 38 -2.20 -10.08 -15.78
CA TYR A 38 -2.65 -11.42 -15.38
C TYR A 38 -1.62 -12.51 -15.71
N GLY A 39 -0.94 -12.37 -16.84
CA GLY A 39 0.03 -13.34 -17.35
C GLY A 39 1.47 -13.15 -16.87
N ASP A 40 1.78 -12.20 -15.97
CA ASP A 40 3.17 -11.87 -15.61
C ASP A 40 3.82 -12.84 -14.61
N LEU A 41 3.00 -13.58 -13.85
CA LEU A 41 3.50 -14.48 -12.81
C LEU A 41 3.69 -15.91 -13.34
N GLY A 42 4.72 -16.59 -12.83
CA GLY A 42 4.97 -18.00 -13.12
C GLY A 42 3.77 -18.89 -12.79
N CYS A 43 3.12 -18.68 -11.65
CA CYS A 43 1.91 -19.40 -11.26
C CYS A 43 0.65 -19.09 -12.10
N TYR A 44 0.73 -18.13 -13.03
CA TYR A 44 -0.26 -17.83 -14.08
C TYR A 44 0.22 -18.19 -15.50
N GLY A 45 1.40 -18.82 -15.62
CA GLY A 45 1.90 -19.39 -16.87
C GLY A 45 2.91 -18.53 -17.63
N HIS A 46 3.47 -17.47 -17.03
CA HIS A 46 4.52 -16.71 -17.72
C HIS A 46 5.74 -17.60 -18.02
N PRO A 47 6.26 -17.64 -19.27
CA PRO A 47 7.32 -18.58 -19.64
C PRO A 47 8.73 -18.21 -19.10
N THR A 48 9.00 -16.93 -18.84
CA THR A 48 10.37 -16.45 -18.50
C THR A 48 10.51 -15.60 -17.23
N ILE A 49 9.52 -14.79 -16.84
CA ILE A 49 9.51 -14.04 -15.57
C ILE A 49 9.49 -15.04 -14.39
N LYS A 50 10.48 -14.91 -13.51
CA LYS A 50 10.64 -15.77 -12.33
C LYS A 50 10.03 -15.11 -11.10
N THR A 51 8.99 -15.71 -10.53
CA THR A 51 8.29 -15.20 -9.35
C THR A 51 8.21 -16.21 -8.22
N PRO A 52 9.31 -16.88 -7.83
CA PRO A 52 9.26 -18.09 -6.99
C PRO A 52 8.57 -17.86 -5.63
N ASN A 53 8.67 -16.66 -5.05
CA ASN A 53 7.98 -16.33 -3.80
C ASN A 53 6.46 -16.17 -3.97
N LEU A 54 6.00 -15.57 -5.07
CA LEU A 54 4.57 -15.44 -5.37
C LEU A 54 3.99 -16.78 -5.85
N ASP A 55 4.79 -17.58 -6.55
CA ASP A 55 4.42 -18.93 -6.94
C ASP A 55 4.22 -19.82 -5.71
N ARG A 56 5.13 -19.73 -4.75
CA ARG A 56 4.99 -20.39 -3.45
C ARG A 56 3.80 -19.87 -2.64
N MET A 57 3.58 -18.55 -2.60
CA MET A 57 2.40 -17.97 -1.94
C MET A 57 1.09 -18.48 -2.55
N ALA A 58 1.03 -18.66 -3.87
CA ALA A 58 -0.13 -19.24 -4.54
C ALA A 58 -0.33 -20.73 -4.20
N ALA A 59 0.75 -21.49 -3.99
CA ALA A 59 0.70 -22.90 -3.59
C ALA A 59 0.34 -23.09 -2.11
N GLU A 60 0.76 -22.17 -1.23
CA GLU A 60 0.48 -22.18 0.20
C GLU A 60 -0.88 -21.53 0.55
N GLY A 61 -1.57 -20.93 -0.43
CA GLY A 61 -2.75 -20.10 -0.22
C GLY A 61 -3.83 -20.29 -1.28
N VAL A 62 -4.60 -19.21 -1.52
CA VAL A 62 -5.68 -19.19 -2.50
C VAL A 62 -5.27 -18.39 -3.73
N LYS A 63 -5.40 -19.00 -4.91
CA LYS A 63 -5.18 -18.35 -6.21
C LYS A 63 -6.52 -18.14 -6.93
N PHE A 64 -6.80 -16.91 -7.34
CA PHE A 64 -8.00 -16.56 -8.08
C PHE A 64 -7.74 -16.50 -9.59
N THR A 65 -8.49 -17.26 -10.38
CA THR A 65 -8.43 -17.17 -11.85
C THR A 65 -9.37 -16.11 -12.44
N GLN A 66 -10.25 -15.55 -11.61
CA GLN A 66 -11.22 -14.51 -11.96
C GLN A 66 -11.25 -13.45 -10.86
N PHE A 67 -10.29 -12.54 -10.87
CA PHE A 67 -10.20 -11.40 -9.94
C PHE A 67 -10.05 -10.10 -10.75
N TYR A 68 -10.88 -9.11 -10.45
CA TYR A 68 -10.97 -7.88 -11.22
C TYR A 68 -10.63 -6.65 -10.39
N SER A 69 -9.94 -5.69 -11.00
CA SER A 69 -9.74 -4.38 -10.42
C SER A 69 -10.96 -3.47 -10.67
N ALA A 70 -11.20 -2.52 -9.77
CA ALA A 70 -12.27 -1.54 -9.90
C ALA A 70 -12.10 -0.61 -11.13
N SER A 71 -10.89 -0.54 -11.71
CA SER A 71 -10.62 0.18 -12.97
C SER A 71 -9.31 -0.30 -13.60
N SER A 72 -9.16 -0.07 -14.90
CA SER A 72 -7.93 -0.41 -15.66
C SER A 72 -6.80 0.62 -15.53
N VAL A 73 -6.94 1.64 -14.67
CA VAL A 73 -5.91 2.67 -14.44
C VAL A 73 -5.76 3.01 -12.96
N CYS A 74 -4.60 3.57 -12.61
CA CYS A 74 -4.08 3.67 -11.24
C CYS A 74 -5.03 4.33 -10.23
N THR A 75 -5.32 5.63 -10.37
CA THR A 75 -6.12 6.41 -9.41
C THR A 75 -7.47 5.75 -9.11
N PRO A 76 -8.35 5.48 -10.09
CA PRO A 76 -9.65 4.86 -9.80
C PRO A 76 -9.52 3.45 -9.23
N SER A 77 -8.55 2.64 -9.68
CA SER A 77 -8.29 1.31 -9.12
C SER A 77 -7.96 1.36 -7.62
N ARG A 78 -7.04 2.26 -7.23
CA ARG A 78 -6.64 2.48 -5.83
C ARG A 78 -7.78 3.04 -4.99
N ALA A 79 -8.58 3.94 -5.55
CA ALA A 79 -9.76 4.47 -4.88
C ALA A 79 -10.76 3.35 -4.58
N GLY A 80 -11.07 2.51 -5.58
CA GLY A 80 -12.00 1.39 -5.40
C GLY A 80 -11.51 0.35 -4.40
N LEU A 81 -10.21 0.06 -4.37
CA LEU A 81 -9.62 -0.82 -3.35
C LEU A 81 -9.81 -0.25 -1.94
N LEU A 82 -9.50 1.03 -1.73
CA LEU A 82 -9.45 1.61 -0.40
C LEU A 82 -10.84 1.98 0.13
N THR A 83 -11.82 2.33 -0.72
CA THR A 83 -13.16 2.71 -0.27
C THR A 83 -14.20 1.60 -0.42
N GLY A 84 -13.88 0.52 -1.14
CA GLY A 84 -14.84 -0.54 -1.49
C GLY A 84 -15.97 -0.04 -2.41
N ARG A 85 -15.81 1.11 -3.06
CA ARG A 85 -16.84 1.75 -3.89
C ARG A 85 -16.38 1.89 -5.34
N LEU A 86 -17.33 1.82 -6.26
CA LEU A 86 -17.05 2.13 -7.67
C LEU A 86 -16.46 3.55 -7.78
N PRO A 87 -15.37 3.77 -8.54
CA PRO A 87 -14.64 5.04 -8.54
C PRO A 87 -15.46 6.25 -8.98
N VAL A 88 -16.52 6.03 -9.77
CA VAL A 88 -17.49 7.07 -10.16
C VAL A 88 -18.22 7.67 -8.95
N ARG A 89 -18.39 6.90 -7.86
CA ARG A 89 -19.09 7.35 -6.65
C ARG A 89 -18.25 8.28 -5.78
N SER A 90 -16.92 8.14 -5.84
CA SER A 90 -15.96 9.00 -5.13
C SER A 90 -15.43 10.13 -6.02
N GLY A 91 -15.85 10.22 -7.29
CA GLY A 91 -15.33 11.21 -8.25
C GLY A 91 -13.90 10.93 -8.71
N MET A 92 -13.36 9.72 -8.45
CA MET A 92 -11.97 9.36 -8.73
C MET A 92 -11.74 8.78 -10.13
N CYS A 93 -12.68 9.02 -11.06
CA CYS A 93 -12.55 8.67 -12.47
C CYS A 93 -12.98 9.82 -13.37
N SER A 94 -12.40 9.90 -14.57
CA SER A 94 -12.76 10.87 -15.60
C SER A 94 -12.44 10.30 -16.98
N ASP A 95 -13.26 10.68 -17.97
CA ASP A 95 -13.07 10.46 -19.40
C ASP A 95 -11.95 11.33 -20.00
N LYS A 96 -11.73 12.53 -19.46
CA LYS A 96 -10.70 13.48 -19.91
C LYS A 96 -9.37 13.27 -19.22
N ARG A 97 -9.38 13.13 -17.89
CA ARG A 97 -8.17 13.02 -17.06
C ARG A 97 -8.22 11.79 -16.19
N ARG A 98 -7.82 10.66 -16.78
CA ARG A 98 -8.03 9.31 -16.24
C ARG A 98 -7.36 9.04 -14.88
N VAL A 99 -6.32 9.79 -14.54
CA VAL A 99 -5.57 9.68 -13.27
C VAL A 99 -5.17 11.06 -12.75
N LEU A 100 -4.85 11.14 -11.46
CA LEU A 100 -4.33 12.37 -10.84
C LEU A 100 -2.85 12.58 -11.20
N PHE A 101 -2.42 13.83 -11.34
CA PHE A 101 -1.01 14.16 -11.63
C PHE A 101 -0.47 15.13 -10.55
N PRO A 102 0.84 15.42 -10.56
CA PRO A 102 1.47 16.37 -9.65
C PRO A 102 0.96 17.82 -9.76
N ASN A 103 0.14 18.14 -10.76
CA ASN A 103 -0.58 19.42 -10.89
C ASN A 103 -2.09 19.31 -10.69
N SER A 104 -2.60 18.18 -10.17
CA SER A 104 -4.02 18.04 -9.81
C SER A 104 -4.33 18.80 -8.52
N ALA A 105 -5.38 19.63 -8.53
CA ALA A 105 -5.88 20.30 -7.33
C ALA A 105 -6.77 19.41 -6.42
N GLY A 106 -7.24 18.29 -6.96
CA GLY A 106 -8.11 17.34 -6.25
C GLY A 106 -7.39 16.07 -5.78
N GLY A 107 -8.12 15.28 -5.00
CA GLY A 107 -7.72 13.98 -4.47
C GLY A 107 -8.94 13.22 -3.96
N LEU A 108 -8.73 12.12 -3.24
CA LEU A 108 -9.81 11.36 -2.62
C LEU A 108 -10.63 12.29 -1.69
N PRO A 109 -11.95 12.42 -1.90
CA PRO A 109 -12.77 13.25 -1.03
C PRO A 109 -12.71 12.79 0.42
N GLN A 110 -12.60 13.73 1.36
CA GLN A 110 -12.54 13.45 2.80
C GLN A 110 -13.85 12.88 3.37
N SER A 111 -14.92 12.86 2.57
CA SER A 111 -16.18 12.20 2.91
C SER A 111 -16.17 10.69 2.63
N GLU A 112 -15.18 10.17 1.89
CA GLU A 112 -15.01 8.74 1.69
C GLU A 112 -14.35 8.11 2.93
N ILE A 113 -14.79 6.91 3.30
CA ILE A 113 -14.18 6.15 4.40
C ILE A 113 -13.28 5.09 3.77
N THR A 114 -11.98 5.17 4.05
CA THR A 114 -10.99 4.19 3.62
C THR A 114 -10.97 2.96 4.52
N LEU A 115 -10.40 1.87 3.99
CA LEU A 115 -10.12 0.65 4.74
C LEU A 115 -9.25 0.93 5.98
N ALA A 116 -8.31 1.88 5.87
CA ALA A 116 -7.48 2.31 7.00
C ALA A 116 -8.32 2.99 8.10
N GLU A 117 -9.19 3.93 7.75
CA GLU A 117 -10.08 4.58 8.72
C GLU A 117 -11.02 3.58 9.39
N GLY A 118 -11.62 2.68 8.61
CA GLY A 118 -12.47 1.61 9.13
C GLY A 118 -11.73 0.72 10.14
N LEU A 119 -10.52 0.26 9.81
CA LEU A 119 -9.70 -0.57 10.69
C LEU A 119 -9.19 0.19 11.92
N LYS A 120 -8.93 1.49 11.80
CA LYS A 120 -8.53 2.35 12.91
C LYS A 120 -9.60 2.41 14.00
N THR A 121 -10.89 2.40 13.63
CA THR A 121 -11.99 2.29 14.61
C THR A 121 -11.98 0.99 15.42
N LYS A 122 -11.24 -0.03 14.95
CA LYS A 122 -11.04 -1.32 15.61
C LYS A 122 -9.68 -1.44 16.30
N GLY A 123 -8.94 -0.33 16.43
CA GLY A 123 -7.66 -0.29 17.15
C GLY A 123 -6.45 -0.79 16.36
N TYR A 124 -6.54 -0.90 15.04
CA TYR A 124 -5.41 -1.29 14.20
C TYR A 124 -4.38 -0.16 14.09
N ALA A 125 -3.10 -0.53 14.16
CA ALA A 125 -2.01 0.32 13.69
C ALA A 125 -1.95 0.26 12.15
N THR A 126 -1.88 1.39 11.47
CA THR A 126 -2.00 1.48 10.01
C THR A 126 -0.78 2.12 9.34
N ALA A 127 -0.31 1.54 8.23
CA ALA A 127 0.78 2.10 7.43
C ALA A 127 0.49 2.01 5.93
N ALA A 128 0.71 3.13 5.23
CA ALA A 128 0.79 3.16 3.79
C ALA A 128 2.26 3.22 3.37
N ILE A 129 2.70 2.30 2.52
CA ILE A 129 4.08 2.20 2.07
C ILE A 129 4.07 2.07 0.55
N GLY A 130 4.65 3.04 -0.14
CA GLY A 130 4.75 3.08 -1.58
C GLY A 130 3.81 4.05 -2.27
N LYS A 131 3.37 3.73 -3.48
CA LYS A 131 2.60 4.63 -4.35
C LYS A 131 1.21 4.93 -3.79
N TRP A 132 0.91 6.21 -3.59
CA TRP A 132 -0.42 6.66 -3.13
C TRP A 132 -1.42 6.88 -4.27
N HIS A 133 -1.18 7.89 -5.12
CA HIS A 133 -1.92 8.23 -6.33
C HIS A 133 -3.41 8.60 -6.15
N LEU A 134 -3.77 9.07 -4.95
CA LEU A 134 -5.12 9.56 -4.61
C LEU A 134 -5.13 11.04 -4.20
N GLY A 135 -4.16 11.80 -4.69
CA GLY A 135 -3.98 13.23 -4.40
C GLY A 135 -2.67 13.48 -3.67
N HIS A 136 -1.96 14.53 -4.06
CA HIS A 136 -0.61 14.81 -3.57
C HIS A 136 -0.53 16.01 -2.62
N LEU A 137 -1.60 16.81 -2.55
CA LEU A 137 -1.70 17.93 -1.62
C LEU A 137 -1.88 17.41 -0.18
N PRO A 138 -1.46 18.17 0.86
CA PRO A 138 -1.44 17.71 2.24
C PRO A 138 -2.74 17.03 2.70
N GLN A 139 -3.89 17.63 2.42
CA GLN A 139 -5.21 17.12 2.81
C GLN A 139 -5.59 15.79 2.16
N TYR A 140 -4.92 15.39 1.07
CA TYR A 140 -5.18 14.13 0.37
C TYR A 140 -4.12 13.07 0.62
N LEU A 141 -3.08 13.35 1.42
CA LEU A 141 -2.05 12.36 1.74
C LEU A 141 -2.60 11.20 2.59
N PRO A 142 -1.95 10.03 2.61
CA PRO A 142 -2.42 8.87 3.38
C PRO A 142 -2.67 9.16 4.86
N THR A 143 -1.89 10.06 5.47
CA THR A 143 -2.03 10.46 6.88
C THR A 143 -3.31 11.22 7.17
N ASN A 144 -3.98 11.77 6.15
CA ASN A 144 -5.33 12.35 6.23
C ASN A 144 -6.41 11.40 5.70
N ASN A 145 -6.08 10.12 5.50
CA ASN A 145 -6.98 9.09 4.98
C ASN A 145 -6.78 7.78 5.79
N GLY A 146 -6.73 7.91 7.13
CA GLY A 146 -6.69 6.80 8.08
C GLY A 146 -5.33 6.25 8.45
N PHE A 147 -4.29 6.43 7.63
CA PHE A 147 -2.98 5.83 7.90
C PHE A 147 -2.21 6.58 8.99
N ASP A 148 -1.65 5.87 9.97
CA ASP A 148 -0.84 6.48 11.04
C ASP A 148 0.52 6.94 10.52
N THR A 149 1.05 6.25 9.50
CA THR A 149 2.35 6.57 8.89
C THR A 149 2.33 6.39 7.39
N TYR A 150 3.16 7.16 6.69
CA TYR A 150 3.36 7.05 5.26
C TYR A 150 4.85 7.05 4.89
N PHE A 151 5.24 6.18 3.97
CA PHE A 151 6.56 6.21 3.35
C PHE A 151 6.44 5.88 1.86
N GLY A 152 6.55 6.87 0.97
CA GLY A 152 6.26 6.61 -0.44
C GLY A 152 6.30 7.81 -1.39
N ILE A 153 6.09 7.52 -2.67
CA ILE A 153 5.93 8.52 -3.75
C ILE A 153 4.43 8.76 -3.95
N PRO A 154 3.93 10.02 -3.97
CA PRO A 154 2.51 10.30 -3.86
C PRO A 154 1.72 10.08 -5.17
N TYR A 155 2.39 9.75 -6.26
CA TYR A 155 1.84 9.53 -7.61
C TYR A 155 2.72 8.53 -8.40
N SER A 156 2.41 8.27 -9.68
CA SER A 156 3.26 7.41 -10.52
C SER A 156 4.69 7.94 -10.61
N ASN A 157 5.66 7.02 -10.65
CA ASN A 157 7.08 7.33 -10.57
C ASN A 157 7.66 7.98 -11.84
N ASP A 158 6.86 8.16 -12.88
CA ASP A 158 7.17 8.83 -14.15
C ASP A 158 6.63 10.27 -14.26
N MET A 159 5.74 10.70 -13.35
CA MET A 159 4.88 11.88 -13.56
C MET A 159 5.55 13.26 -13.33
N ASP A 160 6.74 13.32 -12.73
CA ASP A 160 7.50 14.56 -12.53
C ASP A 160 8.77 14.54 -13.40
N ARG A 161 8.59 14.34 -14.70
CA ARG A 161 9.70 14.23 -15.66
C ARG A 161 10.28 15.61 -15.99
N LEU A 162 11.60 15.75 -15.91
CA LEU A 162 12.29 17.00 -16.22
C LEU A 162 12.25 17.31 -17.73
N ALA A 163 12.16 18.61 -18.07
CA ALA A 163 12.21 19.06 -19.46
C ALA A 163 13.53 18.71 -20.16
N SER A 164 14.63 18.62 -19.40
CA SER A 164 15.96 18.22 -19.88
C SER A 164 16.10 16.72 -20.15
N ALA A 165 15.12 15.89 -19.74
CA ALA A 165 15.18 14.46 -19.98
C ALA A 165 15.03 14.14 -21.50
N PRO A 166 15.65 13.06 -21.99
CA PRO A 166 15.43 12.58 -23.36
C PRO A 166 13.96 12.27 -23.63
N LYS A 167 13.55 12.20 -24.90
CA LYS A 167 12.15 11.95 -25.31
C LYS A 167 11.51 10.85 -24.45
N TYR A 168 10.22 11.00 -24.12
CA TYR A 168 9.53 10.14 -23.15
C TYR A 168 9.80 8.64 -23.35
N ARG A 169 9.64 8.12 -24.58
CA ARG A 169 9.93 6.71 -24.89
C ARG A 169 11.37 6.30 -24.54
N GLU A 170 12.36 7.11 -24.89
CA GLU A 170 13.76 6.84 -24.55
C GLU A 170 13.99 6.84 -23.04
N SER A 171 13.39 7.79 -22.31
CA SER A 171 13.47 7.83 -20.85
C SER A 171 12.78 6.63 -20.16
N LEU A 172 11.88 5.93 -20.84
CA LEU A 172 11.29 4.68 -20.31
C LEU A 172 12.19 3.46 -20.55
N PHE A 173 12.83 3.36 -21.72
CA PHE A 173 13.68 2.20 -22.07
C PHE A 173 15.08 2.28 -21.46
N LYS A 174 15.62 3.49 -21.27
CA LYS A 174 16.93 3.74 -20.65
C LYS A 174 16.76 4.72 -19.48
N PRO A 175 16.02 4.34 -18.44
CA PRO A 175 15.66 5.27 -17.39
C PRO A 175 16.88 5.62 -16.54
N LYS A 176 16.97 6.89 -16.19
CA LYS A 176 17.91 7.40 -15.20
C LYS A 176 17.16 8.19 -14.14
N VAL A 177 17.66 8.15 -12.91
CA VAL A 177 16.98 8.78 -11.75
C VAL A 177 16.82 10.29 -11.99
N GLU A 178 17.83 10.93 -12.58
CA GLU A 178 17.84 12.36 -12.91
C GLU A 178 16.76 12.78 -13.91
N TYR A 179 16.11 11.85 -14.63
CA TYR A 179 15.04 12.20 -15.55
C TYR A 179 13.72 12.51 -14.83
N PHE A 180 13.56 12.06 -13.58
CA PHE A 180 12.30 12.09 -12.85
C PHE A 180 12.50 12.70 -11.46
N ASN A 181 11.97 13.90 -11.26
CA ASN A 181 12.08 14.69 -10.03
C ASN A 181 11.04 14.32 -8.95
N VAL A 182 10.58 13.07 -8.95
CA VAL A 182 9.54 12.61 -8.02
C VAL A 182 10.04 12.65 -6.57
N PRO A 183 9.21 13.06 -5.59
CA PRO A 183 9.59 13.11 -4.20
C PRO A 183 9.35 11.76 -3.51
N LEU A 184 10.21 11.42 -2.55
CA LEU A 184 9.92 10.42 -1.54
C LEU A 184 9.53 11.12 -0.24
N LEU A 185 8.36 10.78 0.28
CA LEU A 185 7.83 11.35 1.50
C LEU A 185 8.00 10.38 2.67
N ARG A 186 8.19 10.96 3.85
CA ARG A 186 7.85 10.34 5.14
C ARG A 186 6.77 11.20 5.79
N ASP A 187 5.59 10.62 5.95
CA ASP A 187 4.38 11.29 6.40
C ASP A 187 4.08 12.49 5.49
N THR A 188 4.21 13.72 5.99
CA THR A 188 3.99 14.94 5.22
C THR A 188 5.27 15.59 4.69
N LYS A 189 6.45 15.07 5.04
CA LYS A 189 7.74 15.67 4.74
C LYS A 189 8.40 14.99 3.55
N ILE A 190 8.89 15.77 2.60
CA ILE A 190 9.78 15.29 1.55
C ILE A 190 11.15 15.02 2.18
N ILE A 191 11.62 13.78 2.10
CA ILE A 191 12.92 13.36 2.65
C ILE A 191 13.98 13.16 1.58
N GLU A 192 13.58 13.05 0.31
CA GLU A 192 14.48 12.83 -0.83
C GLU A 192 13.79 13.28 -2.12
N ARG A 193 14.49 14.06 -2.96
CA ARG A 193 14.02 14.50 -4.28
C ARG A 193 15.23 14.86 -5.16
N PRO A 194 15.43 14.24 -6.34
CA PRO A 194 14.66 13.11 -6.87
C PRO A 194 14.82 11.86 -6.00
N ALA A 195 13.76 11.06 -5.89
CA ALA A 195 13.84 9.76 -5.24
C ALA A 195 14.77 8.82 -6.02
N VAL A 196 15.67 8.10 -5.33
CA VAL A 196 16.59 7.11 -5.90
C VAL A 196 15.82 5.83 -6.23
N GLN A 197 15.14 5.86 -7.38
CA GLN A 197 14.17 4.84 -7.77
C GLN A 197 14.76 3.42 -7.92
N THR A 198 16.06 3.29 -8.21
CA THR A 198 16.78 1.99 -8.25
C THR A 198 16.77 1.24 -6.91
N THR A 199 16.46 1.91 -5.81
CA THR A 199 16.40 1.31 -4.47
C THR A 199 14.98 1.21 -3.91
N ILE A 200 13.97 1.71 -4.63
CA ILE A 200 12.67 2.01 -4.04
C ILE A 200 11.90 0.75 -3.61
N THR A 201 11.94 -0.31 -4.41
CA THR A 201 11.32 -1.61 -4.08
C THR A 201 11.88 -2.15 -2.77
N ARG A 202 13.21 -2.18 -2.64
CA ARG A 202 13.89 -2.61 -1.41
C ARG A 202 13.49 -1.75 -0.22
N ARG A 203 13.52 -0.42 -0.36
CA ARG A 203 13.18 0.50 0.73
C ARG A 203 11.73 0.33 1.20
N TYR A 204 10.78 0.12 0.28
CA TYR A 204 9.40 -0.18 0.63
C TYR A 204 9.26 -1.51 1.37
N THR A 205 9.94 -2.56 0.90
CA THR A 205 9.94 -3.86 1.58
C THR A 205 10.57 -3.78 2.98
N GLU A 206 11.72 -3.11 3.12
CA GLU A 206 12.41 -2.92 4.40
C GLU A 206 11.55 -2.10 5.39
N GLU A 207 10.87 -1.04 4.92
CA GLU A 207 9.96 -0.25 5.75
C GLU A 207 8.76 -1.09 6.21
N ALA A 208 8.18 -1.92 5.35
CA ALA A 208 7.08 -2.80 5.70
C ALA A 208 7.49 -3.85 6.75
N VAL A 209 8.64 -4.50 6.55
CA VAL A 209 9.20 -5.47 7.51
C VAL A 209 9.49 -4.79 8.85
N LYS A 210 10.08 -3.59 8.84
CA LYS A 210 10.32 -2.80 10.06
C LYS A 210 9.01 -2.50 10.79
N TYR A 211 7.99 -2.04 10.07
CA TYR A 211 6.69 -1.71 10.63
C TYR A 211 6.03 -2.92 11.30
N ILE A 212 6.05 -4.08 10.63
CA ILE A 212 5.53 -5.35 11.16
C ILE A 212 6.26 -5.74 12.45
N LYS A 213 7.60 -5.66 12.47
CA LYS A 213 8.40 -6.00 13.66
C LYS A 213 8.07 -5.11 14.86
N VAL A 214 7.91 -3.81 14.64
CA VAL A 214 7.57 -2.83 15.69
C VAL A 214 6.15 -3.04 16.21
N ASN A 215 5.20 -3.37 15.34
CA ASN A 215 3.79 -3.46 15.70
C ASN A 215 3.31 -4.89 16.03
N LYS A 216 4.21 -5.88 16.13
CA LYS A 216 3.84 -7.30 16.35
C LYS A 216 2.93 -7.56 17.57
N ALA A 217 2.96 -6.67 18.57
CA ALA A 217 2.12 -6.76 19.77
C ALA A 217 0.67 -6.29 19.54
N LYS A 218 0.42 -5.46 18.52
CA LYS A 218 -0.89 -4.93 18.14
C LYS A 218 -1.37 -5.58 16.83
N SER A 219 -2.65 -5.48 16.54
CA SER A 219 -3.15 -5.76 15.19
C SER A 219 -2.73 -4.64 14.25
N PHE A 220 -2.27 -4.97 13.05
CA PHE A 220 -1.81 -3.98 12.09
C PHE A 220 -2.39 -4.17 10.69
N PHE A 221 -2.42 -3.07 9.95
CA PHE A 221 -2.73 -3.01 8.53
C PHE A 221 -1.59 -2.34 7.78
N VAL A 222 -0.99 -3.07 6.85
CA VAL A 222 0.03 -2.56 5.93
C VAL A 222 -0.54 -2.57 4.51
N TYR A 223 -0.65 -1.38 3.92
CA TYR A 223 -0.89 -1.20 2.49
C TYR A 223 0.48 -1.00 1.80
N LEU A 224 1.02 -2.08 1.24
CA LEU A 224 2.30 -2.10 0.53
C LEU A 224 2.06 -1.96 -0.98
N ALA A 225 2.06 -0.72 -1.45
CA ALA A 225 1.79 -0.34 -2.82
C ALA A 225 3.09 -0.13 -3.60
N HIS A 226 3.71 -1.21 -4.09
CA HIS A 226 4.92 -1.06 -4.91
C HIS A 226 4.65 -0.23 -6.17
N SER A 227 5.62 0.63 -6.54
CA SER A 227 5.55 1.40 -7.80
C SER A 227 5.93 0.58 -9.02
N LEU A 228 6.45 -0.64 -8.86
CA LEU A 228 6.84 -1.52 -9.96
C LEU A 228 5.81 -2.64 -10.10
N PRO A 229 5.58 -3.19 -11.32
CA PRO A 229 6.33 -2.97 -12.58
C PRO A 229 5.95 -1.75 -13.45
N HIS A 230 5.26 -0.73 -12.95
CA HIS A 230 4.99 0.50 -13.74
C HIS A 230 6.28 1.12 -14.30
N VAL A 231 6.23 1.53 -15.56
CA VAL A 231 7.36 2.13 -16.27
C VAL A 231 7.59 3.57 -15.81
N PRO A 232 8.83 4.09 -15.78
CA PRO A 232 10.09 3.43 -16.10
C PRO A 232 10.46 2.32 -15.10
N LEU A 233 11.04 1.23 -15.62
CA LEU A 233 11.52 0.13 -14.80
C LEU A 233 12.86 0.48 -14.15
N PHE A 234 12.85 0.62 -12.83
CA PHE A 234 14.07 0.74 -12.02
C PHE A 234 14.32 -0.56 -11.26
N THR A 235 15.58 -0.99 -11.16
CA THR A 235 15.95 -2.20 -10.44
C THR A 235 17.25 -1.97 -9.66
N SER A 236 17.40 -2.64 -8.52
CA SER A 236 18.66 -2.62 -7.77
C SER A 236 19.68 -3.52 -8.45
N ALA A 237 20.97 -3.33 -8.14
CA ALA A 237 22.06 -4.09 -8.76
C ALA A 237 21.87 -5.61 -8.64
N SER A 238 21.33 -6.08 -7.51
CA SER A 238 21.07 -7.51 -7.23
C SER A 238 20.02 -8.16 -8.15
N PHE A 239 19.20 -7.38 -8.84
CA PHE A 239 18.12 -7.87 -9.72
C PHE A 239 18.30 -7.41 -11.18
N ARG A 240 19.49 -6.89 -11.53
CA ARG A 240 19.76 -6.46 -12.91
C ARG A 240 20.14 -7.69 -13.76
N GLY A 241 19.33 -7.99 -14.78
CA GLY A 241 19.59 -9.08 -15.73
C GLY A 241 19.23 -10.49 -15.23
N VAL A 242 18.43 -10.58 -14.17
CA VAL A 242 18.03 -11.84 -13.50
C VAL A 242 16.65 -12.31 -13.97
#